data_AF-A0A935HG42-F1
#
_entry.id   AF-A0A935HG42-F1
#
_cell.length_a   1.000
_cell.length_b   1.000
_cell.length_c   1.000
_cell.angle_alpha   90.00
_cell.angle_beta   90.00
_cell.angle_gamma   90.00
#
_symmetry.space_group_name_H-M   'P 1'
#
loop_
_entity.id
_entity.type
_entity.pdbx_description
1 polymer ?
#
loop_
_entity_poly.entity_id
_entity_poly.type
_entity_poly.pdbx_seq_one_letter_code
_entity_poly.pdbx_strand_id
1 'polypeptide(L)'
;MDTSYIGHFLPKGLLEYFDITGIDELCFVKDRSVYFQISLEERNMILGDVDGTQYESKGFTEITLQDFLVRGKAVYLAIKKKTLAT
;
A
#
# COMPACT_ATOMS: atom_id res chain seq x y z
N MET A 1 5.83 14.76 6.14
CA MET A 1 5.78 13.83 7.27
C MET A 1 6.97 12.91 7.14
N ASP A 2 7.78 12.78 8.18
CA ASP A 2 8.92 11.85 8.18
C ASP A 2 8.40 10.41 8.32
N THR A 3 8.39 9.65 7.23
CA THR A 3 7.94 8.24 7.20
C THR A 3 9.11 7.25 7.34
N SER A 4 10.32 7.79 7.55
CA SER A 4 11.60 7.07 7.60
C SER A 4 11.60 5.86 8.55
N TYR A 5 10.85 5.95 9.66
CA TYR A 5 10.78 4.87 10.66
C TYR A 5 9.77 3.77 10.32
N ILE A 6 8.75 4.06 9.50
CA ILE A 6 7.68 3.11 9.16
C ILE A 6 8.22 1.97 8.31
N GLY A 7 9.21 2.24 7.44
CA GLY A 7 9.87 1.22 6.64
C GLY A 7 10.49 0.08 7.45
N HIS A 8 10.81 0.29 8.74
CA HIS A 8 11.32 -0.76 9.62
C HIS A 8 10.24 -1.73 10.13
N PHE A 9 8.96 -1.32 10.11
CA PHE A 9 7.83 -2.17 10.51
C PHE A 9 7.24 -2.94 9.33
N LEU A 10 7.57 -2.54 8.10
CA LEU A 10 7.09 -3.18 6.90
C LEU A 10 8.01 -4.33 6.48
N PRO A 11 7.50 -5.32 5.73
CA PRO A 11 8.32 -6.36 5.13
C PRO A 11 9.50 -5.79 4.35
N LYS A 12 10.67 -6.39 4.53
CA LYS A 12 11.89 -5.99 3.81
C LYS A 12 11.65 -6.05 2.30
N GLY A 13 12.00 -4.98 1.61
CA GLY A 13 11.87 -4.84 0.16
C GLY A 13 10.49 -4.41 -0.34
N LEU A 14 9.49 -4.25 0.54
CA LEU A 14 8.18 -3.74 0.12
C LEU A 14 8.27 -2.33 -0.47
N LEU A 15 9.03 -1.45 0.20
CA LEU A 15 9.23 -0.06 -0.23
C LEU A 15 10.19 0.10 -1.42
N GLU A 16 10.74 -0.99 -1.93
CA GLU A 16 11.45 -0.98 -3.22
C GLU A 16 10.43 -0.85 -4.36
N TYR A 17 9.25 -1.50 -4.22
CA TYR A 17 8.19 -1.56 -5.24
C TYR A 17 7.02 -0.62 -5.02
N PHE A 18 6.75 -0.25 -3.76
CA PHE A 18 5.60 0.58 -3.39
C PHE A 18 6.05 1.86 -2.70
N ASP A 19 5.32 2.94 -2.94
CA ASP A 19 5.44 4.18 -2.18
C ASP A 19 4.32 4.32 -1.16
N ILE A 20 4.67 4.79 0.04
CA ILE A 20 3.69 5.15 1.06
C ILE A 20 3.05 6.48 0.63
N THR A 21 1.76 6.45 0.33
CA THR A 21 1.02 7.62 -0.15
C THR A 21 0.17 8.28 0.93
N GLY A 22 -0.13 7.56 2.01
CA GLY A 22 -0.90 8.08 3.12
C GLY A 22 -0.80 7.20 4.37
N ILE A 23 -0.94 7.82 5.53
CA ILE A 23 -1.05 7.15 6.82
C ILE A 23 -2.16 7.86 7.59
N ASP A 24 -3.27 7.18 7.78
CA ASP A 24 -4.48 7.74 8.34
C ASP A 24 -4.91 6.97 9.59
N GLU A 25 -5.38 7.69 10.60
CA GLU A 25 -6.09 7.10 11.73
C GLU A 25 -7.59 7.15 11.45
N LEU A 26 -8.19 5.97 11.28
CA LEU A 26 -9.59 5.79 10.88
C LEU A 26 -10.39 5.07 11.98
N CYS A 27 -11.71 5.08 11.86
CA CYS A 27 -12.60 4.45 12.82
C CYS A 27 -13.66 3.61 12.09
N PHE A 28 -13.84 2.36 12.52
CA PHE A 28 -14.95 1.54 12.07
C PHE A 28 -16.25 2.08 12.63
N VAL A 29 -17.16 2.51 11.74
CA VAL A 29 -18.45 3.10 12.14
C VAL A 29 -19.31 2.10 12.93
N LYS A 30 -19.22 0.80 12.60
CA LYS A 30 -20.01 -0.27 13.25
C LYS A 30 -19.56 -0.53 14.68
N ASP A 31 -18.26 -0.69 14.90
CA ASP A 31 -17.70 -1.14 16.18
C ASP A 31 -17.11 0.00 17.01
N ARG A 32 -17.09 1.23 16.46
CA ARG A 32 -16.44 2.43 17.04
C ARG A 32 -14.96 2.18 17.41
N SER A 33 -14.32 1.23 16.74
CA SER A 33 -12.93 0.87 16.95
C SER A 33 -12.02 1.65 16.01
N VAL A 34 -10.94 2.17 16.57
CA VAL A 34 -9.96 2.98 15.83
C VAL A 34 -8.87 2.06 15.27
N TYR A 35 -8.48 2.30 14.01
CA TYR A 35 -7.43 1.57 13.31
C TYR A 35 -6.56 2.54 12.52
N PHE A 36 -5.36 2.09 12.16
CA PHE A 36 -4.49 2.81 11.24
C PHE A 36 -4.58 2.20 9.86
N GLN A 37 -4.59 3.05 8.83
CA GLN A 37 -4.47 2.62 7.45
C GLN A 37 -3.19 3.22 6.85
N ILE A 38 -2.36 2.38 6.27
CA ILE A 38 -1.18 2.79 5.49
C ILE A 38 -1.51 2.50 4.02
N SER A 39 -1.59 3.57 3.23
CA SER A 39 -1.86 3.52 1.80
C SER A 39 -0.55 3.36 1.03
N LEU A 40 -0.50 2.35 0.18
CA LEU A 40 0.66 1.95 -0.62
C LEU A 40 0.28 1.95 -2.10
N GLU A 41 0.98 2.72 -2.92
CA GLU A 41 0.80 2.70 -4.38
C GLU A 41 2.01 2.07 -5.08
N GLU A 42 1.75 1.19 -6.03
CA GLU A 42 2.80 0.56 -6.83
C GLU A 42 3.54 1.60 -7.68
N ARG A 43 4.87 1.59 -7.62
CA ARG A 43 5.72 2.44 -8.45
C ARG A 43 5.60 2.07 -9.92
N ASN A 44 5.70 3.08 -10.77
CA ASN A 44 5.89 2.90 -12.22
C ASN A 44 7.32 2.45 -12.53
N MET A 45 7.68 1.23 -12.16
CA MET A 45 8.97 0.65 -12.54
C MET A 45 8.74 -0.39 -13.64
N ILE A 46 9.35 -0.16 -14.80
CA ILE A 46 9.38 -1.15 -15.86
C ILE A 46 10.33 -2.25 -15.40
N LEU A 47 9.78 -3.39 -15.00
CA LEU A 47 10.54 -4.59 -14.72
C LEU A 47 10.94 -5.26 -16.04
N GLY A 48 12.04 -4.82 -16.65
CA GLY A 48 12.66 -5.45 -17.84
C GLY A 48 12.70 -4.60 -19.11
N ASP A 49 13.09 -5.23 -20.22
CA ASP A 49 13.18 -4.65 -21.58
C ASP A 49 11.81 -4.70 -22.30
N VAL A 50 10.73 -4.38 -21.57
CA VAL A 50 9.38 -4.44 -22.14
C VAL A 50 8.96 -3.01 -22.47
N ASP A 51 8.83 -2.77 -23.77
CA ASP A 51 8.37 -1.53 -24.39
C ASP A 51 7.26 -0.86 -23.55
N GLY A 52 7.55 0.32 -22.99
CA GLY A 52 6.61 1.10 -22.18
C GLY A 52 5.34 1.52 -22.95
N THR A 53 5.29 1.23 -24.25
CA THR A 53 4.17 1.43 -25.17
C THR A 53 3.10 0.33 -25.10
N GLN A 54 3.40 -0.86 -24.54
CA GLN A 54 2.39 -1.91 -24.26
C GLN A 54 1.76 -1.80 -22.85
N TYR A 55 2.20 -0.83 -22.04
CA TYR A 55 1.69 -0.57 -20.70
C TYR A 55 0.37 0.24 -20.74
N GLU A 56 -0.64 -0.25 -21.46
CA GLU A 56 -2.00 0.30 -21.34
C GLU A 56 -2.60 -0.12 -19.98
N SER A 57 -2.46 0.76 -18.99
CA SER A 57 -3.09 0.62 -17.67
C SER A 57 -4.61 0.68 -17.82
N LYS A 58 -5.31 -0.46 -17.77
CA LYS A 58 -6.79 -0.49 -17.79
C LYS A 58 -7.46 -0.34 -16.43
N GLY A 59 -6.71 -0.38 -15.32
CA GLY A 59 -7.29 -0.19 -13.98
C GLY A 59 -6.31 -0.35 -12.82
N PHE A 60 -6.85 -0.27 -11.61
CA PHE A 60 -6.15 -0.51 -10.35
C PHE A 60 -6.91 -1.58 -9.54
N THR A 61 -6.17 -2.48 -8.91
CA THR A 61 -6.72 -3.42 -7.93
C THR A 61 -6.29 -2.97 -6.54
N GLU A 62 -7.26 -2.73 -5.67
CA GLU A 62 -7.02 -2.39 -4.27
C GLU A 62 -7.16 -3.66 -3.41
N ILE A 63 -6.12 -3.96 -2.63
CA ILE A 63 -6.06 -5.07 -1.71
C ILE A 63 -5.77 -4.52 -0.32
N THR A 64 -6.65 -4.80 0.64
CA THR A 64 -6.47 -4.39 2.02
C THR A 64 -6.14 -5.61 2.88
N LEU A 65 -4.97 -5.59 3.51
CA LEU A 65 -4.48 -6.63 4.41
C LEU A 65 -4.37 -6.08 5.83
N GLN A 66 -4.79 -6.86 6.83
CA GLN A 66 -4.45 -6.58 8.23
C GLN A 66 -3.05 -7.11 8.55
N ASP A 67 -2.20 -6.27 9.13
CA ASP A 67 -0.79 -6.60 9.43
C ASP A 67 -0.57 -6.74 10.95
N PHE A 68 0.02 -5.76 11.62
CA PHE A 68 0.27 -5.77 13.07
C PHE A 68 -0.70 -4.90 13.88
N LEU A 69 -0.64 -5.04 15.20
CA LEU A 69 -1.33 -4.16 16.15
C LEU A 69 -0.38 -3.07 16.66
N VAL A 70 -0.81 -1.80 16.63
CA VAL A 70 -0.09 -0.67 17.24
C VAL A 70 -0.93 -0.13 18.39
N ARG A 71 -0.41 -0.25 19.61
CA ARG A 71 -1.08 0.25 20.83
C ARG A 71 -2.53 -0.28 20.96
N GLY A 72 -2.76 -1.52 20.56
CA GLY A 72 -4.09 -2.15 20.58
C GLY A 72 -5.01 -1.77 19.41
N LYS A 73 -4.58 -0.91 18.49
CA LYS A 73 -5.28 -0.57 17.24
C LYS A 73 -4.76 -1.46 16.11
N ALA A 74 -5.66 -1.94 15.25
CA ALA A 74 -5.25 -2.69 14.06
C ALA A 74 -4.58 -1.77 13.03
N VAL A 75 -3.58 -2.29 12.32
CA VAL A 75 -2.97 -1.63 11.15
C VAL A 75 -3.41 -2.38 9.90
N TYR A 76 -3.90 -1.63 8.92
CA TYR A 76 -4.26 -2.11 7.61
C TYR A 76 -3.31 -1.53 6.56
N LEU A 77 -2.83 -2.39 5.66
CA LEU A 77 -2.08 -2.00 4.47
C LEU A 77 -3.06 -1.99 3.30
N ALA A 78 -3.35 -0.80 2.78
CA ALA A 78 -4.19 -0.61 1.58
C ALA A 78 -3.27 -0.49 0.37
N ILE A 79 -3.14 -1.58 -0.38
CA ILE A 79 -2.22 -1.72 -1.51
C ILE A 79 -2.98 -1.52 -2.80
N LYS A 80 -2.59 -0.51 -3.57
CA LYS A 80 -3.11 -0.23 -4.90
C LYS A 80 -2.11 -0.68 -5.95
N LYS A 81 -2.44 -1.79 -6.60
CA LYS A 81 -1.66 -2.45 -7.64
C LYS A 81 -2.19 -2.07 -9.03
N LYS A 82 -1.31 -1.95 -10.02
CA LYS A 82 -1.71 -1.81 -11.43
C LYS A 82 -2.03 -3.17 -12.03
N THR A 83 -3.16 -3.28 -12.71
CA THR A 83 -3.52 -4.51 -13.41
C THR A 83 -3.02 -4.41 -14.85
N LEU A 84 -2.10 -5.30 -15.23
CA LEU A 84 -1.69 -5.48 -16.63
C LEU A 84 -2.76 -6.29 -17.37
N ALA A 85 -3.13 -5.85 -18.58
CA ALA A 85 -3.92 -6.68 -19.48
C ALA A 85 -3.03 -7.83 -19.97
N THR A 86 -3.45 -9.07 -19.69
CA THR A 86 -2.81 -10.29 -20.22
C THR A 86 -3.30 -10.56 -21.63
#